data_AF-A0A380BE90-F1
#
_entry.id   AF-A0A380BE90-F1
#
_cell.length_a   1.000
_cell.length_b   1.000
_cell.length_c   1.000
_cell.angle_alpha   90.00
_cell.angle_beta   90.00
_cell.angle_gamma   90.00
#
_symmetry.space_group_name_H-M   'P 1'
#
loop_
_entity.id
_entity.type
_entity.pdbx_description
1 polymer ?
#
loop_
_entity_poly.entity_id
_entity_poly.type
_entity_poly.pdbx_seq_one_letter_code
_entity_poly.pdbx_strand_id
1 'polypeptide(L)'
;MGYREMKQHLLESRFTLRSQLPELVIQELWGVLLAYNLIRYKMVLMAKSLPSLHPNQLSFRDASSYIIFKLTQLSSQMPGNVPREVLDIVRNARQFKLDGKRDRAYPRALKMSKNKYPIKPKKNAVHTK
;
A
#
# COMPACT_ATOMS: atom_id res chain seq x y z
N MET A 1 2.81 3.96 5.70
CA MET A 1 2.43 2.85 4.79
C MET A 1 1.89 3.35 3.45
N GLY A 2 1.02 4.38 3.42
CA GLY A 2 0.36 4.81 2.18
C GLY A 2 1.26 5.37 1.06
N TYR A 3 2.32 6.13 1.37
CA TYR A 3 3.18 6.70 0.32
C TYR A 3 3.79 5.65 -0.61
N ARG A 4 4.24 4.51 -0.07
CA ARG A 4 4.79 3.42 -0.88
C ARG A 4 3.73 2.85 -1.81
N GLU A 5 2.50 2.70 -1.34
CA GLU A 5 1.40 2.14 -2.13
C GLU A 5 0.99 3.05 -3.27
N MET A 6 0.88 4.35 -2.98
CA MET A 6 0.61 5.37 -3.99
C MET A 6 1.72 5.41 -5.04
N LYS A 7 2.98 5.56 -4.60
CA LYS A 7 4.14 5.68 -5.50
C LYS A 7 4.39 4.41 -6.30
N GLN A 8 4.43 3.26 -5.65
CA GLN A 8 4.92 2.03 -6.26
C GLN A 8 3.83 1.21 -6.95
N HIS A 9 2.61 1.22 -6.41
CA HIS A 9 1.52 0.39 -6.94
C HIS A 9 0.55 1.20 -7.78
N LEU A 10 0.09 2.36 -7.29
CA LEU A 10 -0.88 3.18 -8.02
C LEU A 10 -0.24 3.94 -9.18
N LEU A 11 0.97 4.48 -8.99
CA LEU A 11 1.72 5.20 -10.02
C LEU A 11 2.80 4.35 -10.73
N GLU A 12 2.91 3.06 -10.41
CA GLU A 12 3.91 2.15 -11.00
C GLU A 12 5.36 2.69 -10.94
N SER A 13 5.70 3.47 -9.92
CA SER A 13 6.98 4.19 -9.78
C SER A 13 7.27 5.24 -10.87
N ARG A 14 6.27 5.59 -11.69
CA ARG A 14 6.34 6.67 -12.68
C ARG A 14 5.90 7.99 -12.04
N PHE A 15 6.79 8.98 -12.02
CA PHE A 15 6.49 10.33 -11.53
C PHE A 15 6.15 11.26 -12.70
N THR A 16 5.12 10.94 -13.46
CA THR A 16 4.70 11.77 -14.60
C THR A 16 3.30 12.30 -14.34
N LEU A 17 3.23 13.48 -13.71
CA LEU A 17 2.04 14.32 -13.79
C LEU A 17 1.94 14.84 -15.23
N ARG A 18 0.73 14.91 -15.77
CA ARG A 18 0.52 15.16 -17.21
C ARG A 18 0.49 16.67 -17.50
N SER A 19 -0.11 17.44 -16.60
CA SER A 19 -0.29 18.87 -16.80
C SER A 19 0.99 19.69 -16.55
N GLN A 20 1.13 20.78 -17.32
CA GLN A 20 2.18 21.79 -17.15
C GLN A 20 1.68 23.03 -16.38
N LEU A 21 0.37 23.15 -16.15
CA LEU A 21 -0.19 24.26 -15.35
C LEU A 21 -0.18 23.89 -13.86
N PRO A 22 0.28 24.79 -12.97
CA PRO A 22 0.41 24.50 -11.54
C PRO A 22 -0.91 24.16 -10.87
N GLU A 23 -2.01 24.79 -11.29
CA GLU A 23 -3.35 24.51 -10.75
C GLU A 23 -3.83 23.09 -11.08
N LEU A 24 -3.67 22.67 -12.33
CA LEU A 24 -4.03 21.33 -12.78
C LEU A 24 -3.12 20.24 -12.18
N VAL A 25 -1.84 20.57 -11.94
CA VAL A 25 -0.92 19.69 -11.21
C VAL A 25 -1.44 19.40 -9.79
N ILE A 26 -1.94 20.42 -9.10
CA ILE A 26 -2.57 20.25 -7.77
C ILE A 26 -3.80 19.34 -7.88
N GLN A 27 -4.65 19.55 -8.90
CA GLN A 27 -5.82 18.71 -9.15
C GLN A 27 -5.45 17.23 -9.38
N GLU A 28 -4.42 16.96 -10.19
CA GLU A 28 -3.95 15.59 -10.43
C GLU A 28 -3.48 14.93 -9.12
N LEU A 29 -2.77 15.67 -8.28
CA LEU A 29 -2.29 15.20 -6.98
C LEU A 29 -3.44 14.85 -6.03
N TRP A 30 -4.48 15.69 -6.01
CA TRP A 30 -5.74 15.38 -5.31
C TRP A 30 -6.44 14.15 -5.87
N GLY A 31 -6.44 13.97 -7.19
CA GLY A 31 -6.99 12.79 -7.85
C GLY A 31 -6.30 11.50 -7.40
N VAL A 32 -4.97 11.50 -7.32
CA VAL A 32 -4.17 10.36 -6.84
C VAL A 32 -4.48 10.04 -5.37
N LEU A 33 -4.56 11.06 -4.51
CA LEU A 33 -4.93 10.90 -3.11
C LEU A 33 -6.34 10.34 -2.93
N LEU A 34 -7.29 10.85 -3.72
CA LEU A 34 -8.69 10.39 -3.70
C LEU A 34 -8.78 8.92 -4.15
N ALA A 35 -8.13 8.56 -5.25
CA ALA A 35 -8.09 7.18 -5.76
C ALA A 35 -7.52 6.21 -4.71
N TYR A 36 -6.42 6.59 -4.05
CA TYR A 36 -5.83 5.79 -2.96
C TYR A 36 -6.84 5.57 -1.81
N ASN A 37 -7.50 6.64 -1.37
CA ASN A 37 -8.47 6.56 -0.27
C ASN A 37 -9.69 5.70 -0.63
N LEU A 38 -10.19 5.79 -1.86
CA LEU A 38 -11.31 4.97 -2.34
C LEU A 38 -10.94 3.48 -2.38
N ILE A 39 -9.76 3.14 -2.91
CA ILE A 39 -9.26 1.76 -2.93
C ILE A 39 -9.11 1.24 -1.49
N ARG A 40 -8.51 2.03 -0.60
CA ARG A 40 -8.35 1.65 0.81
C ARG A 40 -9.69 1.46 1.52
N TYR A 41 -10.65 2.34 1.28
CA TYR A 41 -11.99 2.18 1.82
C TYR A 41 -12.65 0.88 1.33
N LYS A 42 -12.53 0.57 0.04
CA LYS A 42 -13.04 -0.71 -0.50
C LYS A 42 -12.35 -1.91 0.12
N MET A 43 -11.03 -1.86 0.36
CA MET A 43 -10.30 -2.91 1.08
C MET A 43 -10.75 -3.06 2.54
N VAL A 44 -11.15 -1.98 3.21
CA VAL A 44 -11.75 -2.07 4.56
C VAL A 44 -13.07 -2.83 4.50
N LEU A 45 -13.91 -2.58 3.48
CA LEU A 45 -15.15 -3.32 3.28
C LEU A 45 -14.88 -4.80 2.95
N MET A 46 -13.88 -5.08 2.11
CA MET A 46 -13.39 -6.44 1.84
C MET A 46 -12.97 -7.15 3.12
N ALA A 47 -12.16 -6.50 3.97
CA ALA A 47 -11.71 -7.08 5.22
C ALA A 47 -12.88 -7.34 6.19
N LYS A 48 -13.85 -6.42 6.29
CA LYS A 48 -15.06 -6.60 7.09
C LYS A 48 -15.92 -7.80 6.64
N SER A 49 -15.88 -8.14 5.35
CA SER A 49 -16.59 -9.32 4.83
C SER A 49 -15.96 -10.66 5.20
N LEU A 50 -14.71 -10.65 5.66
CA LEU A 50 -13.96 -11.84 6.03
C LEU A 50 -13.84 -11.95 7.55
N PRO A 51 -14.06 -13.14 8.14
CA PRO A 51 -13.89 -13.32 9.58
C PRO A 51 -12.42 -13.13 9.95
N SER A 52 -12.15 -12.41 11.04
CA SER A 52 -10.83 -12.27 11.69
C SER A 52 -9.69 -11.65 10.86
N LEU A 53 -9.97 -10.97 9.73
CA LEU A 53 -8.93 -10.35 8.91
C LEU A 53 -8.86 -8.84 9.12
N HIS A 54 -7.65 -8.33 9.37
CA HIS A 54 -7.42 -6.88 9.38
C HIS A 54 -7.18 -6.35 7.95
N PRO A 55 -7.60 -5.12 7.63
CA PRO A 55 -7.35 -4.52 6.30
C PRO A 55 -5.87 -4.50 5.87
N ASN A 56 -4.95 -4.47 6.83
CA ASN A 56 -3.51 -4.47 6.59
C ASN A 56 -2.95 -5.84 6.15
N GLN A 57 -3.76 -6.90 6.25
CA GLN A 57 -3.42 -8.25 5.83
C GLN A 57 -3.91 -8.55 4.40
N LEU A 58 -4.52 -7.58 3.72
CA LEU A 58 -4.86 -7.67 2.31
C LEU A 58 -3.76 -7.00 1.46
N SER A 59 -3.41 -7.63 0.34
CA SER A 59 -2.44 -7.12 -0.63
C SER A 59 -3.01 -5.88 -1.30
N PHE A 60 -2.40 -4.71 -1.06
CA PHE A 60 -2.82 -3.47 -1.74
C PHE A 60 -2.64 -3.58 -3.25
N ARG A 61 -1.50 -4.12 -3.70
CA ARG A 61 -1.18 -4.27 -5.13
C ARG A 61 -2.26 -5.08 -5.84
N ASP A 62 -2.50 -6.30 -5.38
CA ASP A 62 -3.39 -7.22 -6.09
C ASP A 62 -4.85 -6.76 -6.00
N ALA A 63 -5.27 -6.22 -4.85
CA ALA A 63 -6.59 -5.63 -4.70
C ALA A 63 -6.79 -4.41 -5.61
N SER A 64 -5.81 -3.50 -5.69
CA SER A 64 -5.89 -2.31 -6.54
C SER A 64 -5.97 -2.67 -8.02
N SER A 65 -5.13 -3.61 -8.49
CA SER A 65 -5.16 -4.07 -9.89
C SER A 65 -6.49 -4.72 -10.23
N TYR A 66 -7.04 -5.53 -9.33
CA TYR A 66 -8.34 -6.16 -9.53
C TYR A 66 -9.50 -5.16 -9.55
N ILE A 67 -9.51 -4.20 -8.61
CA ILE A 67 -10.53 -3.14 -8.58
C ILE A 67 -10.49 -2.32 -9.86
N ILE A 68 -9.30 -1.86 -10.28
CA ILE A 68 -9.11 -1.08 -11.51
C ILE A 68 -9.60 -1.89 -12.70
N PHE A 69 -9.19 -3.15 -12.82
CA PHE A 69 -9.64 -4.05 -13.88
C PHE A 69 -11.16 -4.19 -13.93
N LYS A 70 -11.82 -4.42 -12.79
CA LYS A 70 -13.28 -4.51 -12.71
C LYS A 70 -13.97 -3.20 -13.09
N LEU A 71 -13.44 -2.05 -12.68
CA LEU A 71 -13.98 -0.75 -13.07
C LEU A 71 -13.81 -0.48 -14.56
N THR A 72 -12.67 -0.86 -15.16
CA THR A 72 -12.45 -0.73 -16.60
C THR A 72 -13.37 -1.63 -17.44
N GLN A 73 -13.76 -2.79 -16.92
CA GLN A 73 -14.72 -3.68 -17.60
C GLN A 73 -16.17 -3.20 -17.49
N LEU A 74 -16.47 -2.35 -16.51
CA LEU A 74 -17.84 -1.96 -16.18
C LEU A 74 -18.53 -1.24 -17.34
N SER A 75 -17.79 -0.49 -18.17
CA SER A 75 -18.31 0.18 -19.36
C SER A 75 -18.84 -0.79 -20.42
N SER A 76 -18.38 -2.04 -20.40
CA SER A 76 -18.81 -3.08 -21.34
C SER A 76 -19.93 -3.96 -20.78
N GLN A 77 -20.36 -3.73 -19.53
CA GLN A 77 -21.42 -4.50 -18.89
C GLN A 77 -22.77 -3.82 -19.06
N MET A 78 -23.85 -4.61 -19.00
CA MET A 78 -25.19 -4.04 -18.96
C MET A 78 -25.40 -3.26 -17.65
N PRO A 79 -26.09 -2.10 -17.68
CA PRO A 79 -26.24 -1.24 -16.51
C PRO A 79 -26.92 -1.94 -15.33
N GLY A 80 -27.84 -2.87 -15.58
CA GLY A 80 -28.49 -3.68 -14.55
C GLY A 80 -27.53 -4.62 -13.79
N ASN A 81 -26.39 -4.97 -14.37
CA ASN A 81 -25.39 -5.85 -13.74
C ASN A 81 -24.35 -5.08 -12.91
N VAL A 82 -24.30 -3.74 -13.03
CA VAL A 82 -23.31 -2.91 -12.33
C VAL A 82 -23.29 -3.15 -10.81
N PRO A 83 -24.43 -3.19 -10.09
CA PRO A 83 -24.42 -3.44 -8.66
C PRO A 83 -23.81 -4.81 -8.32
N ARG A 84 -24.09 -5.83 -9.13
CA ARG A 84 -23.54 -7.18 -8.94
C ARG A 84 -22.02 -7.18 -9.09
N GLU A 85 -21.49 -6.59 -10.16
CA GLU A 85 -20.04 -6.50 -10.39
C GLU A 85 -19.32 -5.75 -9.25
N VAL A 86 -19.92 -4.66 -8.77
CA VAL A 86 -19.36 -3.86 -7.66
C VAL A 86 -19.35 -4.64 -6.34
N LEU A 87 -20.35 -5.50 -6.11
CA LEU A 87 -20.42 -6.37 -4.93
C LEU A 87 -19.47 -7.57 -5.05
N ASP A 88 -19.27 -8.10 -6.25
CA ASP A 88 -18.38 -9.23 -6.51
C ASP A 88 -16.93 -8.91 -6.15
N ILE A 89 -16.53 -7.63 -6.25
CA ILE A 89 -15.25 -7.15 -5.72
C ILE A 89 -15.07 -7.51 -4.24
N VAL A 90 -16.11 -7.34 -3.42
CA VAL A 90 -16.06 -7.66 -1.98
C VAL A 90 -16.12 -9.17 -1.78
N ARG A 91 -16.92 -9.90 -2.56
CA ARG A 91 -17.03 -11.37 -2.45
C ARG A 91 -15.69 -12.07 -2.72
N ASN A 92 -14.88 -11.54 -3.65
CA ASN A 92 -13.57 -12.08 -3.99
C ASN A 92 -12.44 -11.67 -3.03
N ALA A 93 -12.75 -11.00 -1.91
CA ALA A 93 -11.77 -10.52 -0.94
C ALA A 93 -10.75 -11.58 -0.47
N ARG A 94 -11.15 -12.86 -0.39
CA ARG A 94 -10.28 -13.96 0.06
C ARG A 94 -9.01 -14.11 -0.78
N GLN A 95 -9.09 -13.79 -2.07
CA GLN A 95 -7.97 -13.94 -3.01
C GLN A 95 -6.82 -12.97 -2.73
N PHE A 96 -7.11 -11.84 -2.08
CA PHE A 96 -6.11 -10.81 -1.79
C PHE A 96 -5.47 -10.96 -0.42
N LYS A 97 -5.76 -12.04 0.32
CA LYS A 97 -5.14 -12.29 1.62
C LYS A 97 -3.64 -12.48 1.45
N LEU A 98 -2.85 -11.70 2.18
CA LEU A 98 -1.42 -11.89 2.26
C LEU A 98 -1.11 -13.09 3.16
N ASP A 99 -0.18 -13.91 2.70
CA ASP A 99 0.41 -14.92 3.55
C ASP A 99 1.15 -14.28 4.73
N GLY A 100 1.27 -15.05 5.82
CA GLY A 100 2.09 -14.68 6.95
C GLY A 100 3.51 -14.33 6.51
N LYS A 101 4.12 -13.40 7.24
CA LYS A 101 5.52 -13.03 6.98
C LYS A 101 6.38 -14.28 7.17
N ARG A 102 7.11 -14.67 6.12
CA ARG A 102 8.05 -15.80 6.21
C ARG A 102 9.09 -15.51 7.27
N ASP A 103 9.36 -16.51 8.10
CA ASP A 103 10.47 -16.43 9.04
C ASP A 103 11.80 -16.35 8.31
N ARG A 104 12.72 -15.60 8.91
CA ARG A 104 14.05 -15.45 8.33
C ARG A 104 14.85 -16.72 8.60
N ALA A 105 15.45 -17.28 7.55
CA ALA A 105 16.40 -18.38 7.71
C ALA A 105 17.62 -18.01 8.59
N TYR A 106 17.99 -16.73 8.62
CA TYR A 106 19.09 -16.22 9.42
C TYR A 106 18.64 -15.04 10.30
N PRO A 107 19.11 -14.97 11.56
CA PRO A 107 18.80 -13.85 12.44
C PRO A 107 19.34 -12.54 11.86
N ARG A 108 18.72 -11.42 12.25
CA ARG A 108 19.27 -10.09 11.93
C ARG A 108 20.56 -9.89 12.71
N ALA A 109 21.70 -10.12 12.05
CA ALA A 109 23.01 -9.81 12.58
C ALA A 109 23.68 -8.69 11.77
N LEU A 110 24.34 -7.77 12.47
CA LEU A 110 25.28 -6.83 11.83
C LEU A 110 26.54 -7.61 11.46
N LYS A 111 26.75 -7.88 10.16
CA LYS A 111 28.00 -8.54 9.69
C LYS A 111 29.24 -7.70 9.99
N MET A 112 29.09 -6.37 9.98
CA MET A 112 30.11 -5.40 10.34
C MET A 112 29.44 -4.13 10.87
N SER A 113 30.09 -3.47 11.82
CA SER A 113 29.65 -2.15 12.27
C SER A 113 29.77 -1.14 11.13
N LYS A 114 28.78 -0.25 10.97
CA LYS A 114 28.86 0.86 10.00
C LYS A 114 29.96 1.88 10.36
N ASN A 115 30.45 1.87 11.60
CA ASN A 115 31.50 2.78 12.01
C ASN A 115 32.84 2.33 11.43
N LYS A 116 33.30 3.08 10.43
CA LYS A 116 34.63 2.95 9.83
C LYS A 116 35.74 3.37 10.79
N TYR A 117 35.41 4.19 11.79
CA TYR A 117 36.35 4.72 12.77
C TYR A 117 36.06 4.21 14.17
N PRO A 118 37.10 4.01 15.01
CA PRO A 118 36.93 3.60 16.39
C PRO A 118 36.06 4.63 17.12
N ILE A 119 34.97 4.15 17.73
CA ILE A 119 34.14 4.98 18.59
C ILE A 119 34.99 5.29 19.82
N LYS A 120 35.25 6.58 20.06
CA LYS A 120 36.00 7.02 21.23
C LYS A 120 35.27 6.49 22.48
N PRO A 121 35.91 5.66 23.33
CA PRO A 121 35.24 5.13 24.50
C PRO A 121 34.75 6.29 25.36
N LYS A 122 33.53 6.20 25.88
CA LYS A 122 33.02 7.17 26.85
C LYS A 122 33.99 7.16 28.02
N LYS A 123 34.69 8.28 28.26
CA LYS A 123 35.44 8.45 29.50
C LYS A 123 34.40 8.39 30.62
N ASN A 124 34.50 7.40 31.50
CA ASN A 124 33.77 7.42 32.75
C ASN A 124 34.17 8.72 33.43
N ALA A 125 33.24 9.68 33.54
CA ALA A 125 33.45 10.84 34.37
C ALA A 125 33.63 10.29 35.78
N VAL A 126 34.86 10.34 36.29
CA VAL A 126 35.15 10.05 37.68
C VAL A 126 34.42 11.14 38.46
N HIS A 127 33.20 10.84 38.92
CA HIS A 127 32.60 11.63 39.99
C HIS A 127 33.48 11.41 41.21
N THR A 128 34.43 12.31 41.41
CA THR A 128 35.17 12.45 42.66
C THR A 128 34.17 12.79 43.76
N LYS A 129 34.25 12.02 44.84
CA LYS A 129 33.45 12.14 46.06
C LYS A 129 33.57 13.52 46.69
#